data_AF-A0A835XCI5-F1
#
_entry.id   AF-A0A835XCI5-F1
#
_cell.length_a   1.000
_cell.length_b   1.000
_cell.length_c   1.000
_cell.angle_alpha   90.00
_cell.angle_beta   90.00
_cell.angle_gamma   90.00
#
_symmetry.space_group_name_H-M   'P 1'
#
loop_
_entity.id
_entity.type
_entity.pdbx_description
1 polymer ?
#
loop_
_entity_poly.entity_id
_entity_poly.type
_entity_poly.pdbx_seq_one_letter_code
_entity_poly.pdbx_strand_id
1 'polypeptide(L)'
;MKSVSFLIILLILPLFPIAFAQLGDKTGFVQRLSIETDGYNFEVKTVSSFDITDYEFNSDEKRLTMFISSTVQNNLVEIQIPKNLINGNFTFYLNDEQIKAVVKGNEQISFITLEFPGDGFHKLDIIGTTYLPEFSTIASLVLATSLIGILFLKKVNKRIIH
;
A
#
# COMPACT_ATOMS: atom_id res chain seq x y z
N MET A 1 -46.28 -11.78 -16.53
CA MET A 1 -45.47 -10.69 -15.93
C MET A 1 -45.78 -10.58 -14.45
N LYS A 2 -44.93 -11.08 -13.55
CA LYS A 2 -44.64 -10.49 -12.23
C LYS A 2 -43.24 -10.99 -11.85
N SER A 3 -42.25 -10.11 -11.98
CA SER A 3 -40.86 -10.40 -11.67
C SER A 3 -40.70 -10.61 -10.17
N VAL A 4 -40.09 -11.72 -9.81
CA VAL A 4 -39.45 -11.88 -8.50
C VAL A 4 -38.23 -10.97 -8.50
N SER A 5 -38.23 -9.94 -7.66
CA SER A 5 -37.01 -9.19 -7.33
C SER A 5 -36.62 -9.57 -5.91
N PHE A 6 -35.74 -10.56 -5.81
CA PHE A 6 -34.99 -10.84 -4.59
C PHE A 6 -33.81 -9.87 -4.59
N LEU A 7 -33.92 -8.80 -3.80
CA LEU A 7 -32.79 -7.92 -3.52
C LEU A 7 -31.89 -8.62 -2.51
N ILE A 8 -30.99 -9.48 -3.00
CA ILE A 8 -29.90 -10.04 -2.18
C ILE A 8 -28.89 -8.91 -1.98
N ILE A 9 -29.02 -8.19 -0.86
CA ILE A 9 -27.93 -7.38 -0.33
C ILE A 9 -26.89 -8.38 0.18
N LEU A 10 -25.91 -8.68 -0.67
CA LEU A 10 -24.72 -9.41 -0.27
C LEU A 10 -23.91 -8.47 0.64
N LEU A 11 -24.06 -8.67 1.95
CA LEU A 11 -23.21 -8.07 2.96
C LEU A 11 -21.80 -8.64 2.77
N ILE A 12 -20.97 -8.01 1.94
CA ILE A 12 -19.55 -8.35 1.82
C ILE A 12 -18.88 -7.84 3.10
N LEU A 13 -18.87 -8.69 4.13
CA LEU A 13 -17.93 -8.52 5.23
C LEU A 13 -16.52 -8.59 4.63
N PRO A 14 -15.67 -7.55 4.77
CA PRO A 14 -14.27 -7.69 4.39
C PRO A 14 -13.69 -8.89 5.14
N LEU A 15 -13.20 -9.88 4.39
CA LEU A 15 -12.42 -11.01 4.91
C LEU A 15 -11.10 -10.44 5.42
N PHE A 16 -11.12 -9.81 6.59
CA PHE A 16 -9.89 -9.48 7.30
C PHE A 16 -9.18 -10.80 7.61
N PRO A 17 -7.89 -10.95 7.25
CA PRO A 17 -7.13 -12.09 7.75
C PRO A 17 -7.16 -12.04 9.27
N ILE A 18 -7.54 -13.16 9.90
CA ILE A 18 -7.75 -13.35 11.35
C ILE A 18 -6.54 -12.87 12.19
N ALA A 19 -5.37 -12.70 11.58
CA ALA A 19 -4.19 -12.07 12.19
C ALA A 19 -4.45 -10.65 12.73
N PHE A 20 -5.39 -9.87 12.19
CA PHE A 20 -5.78 -8.54 12.72
C PHE A 20 -6.55 -8.59 14.03
N ALA A 21 -7.03 -9.76 14.46
CA ALA A 21 -7.65 -9.89 15.76
C ALA A 21 -6.63 -9.80 16.91
N GLN A 22 -5.33 -9.89 16.64
CA GLN A 22 -4.32 -10.01 17.68
C GLN A 22 -4.03 -8.67 18.42
N LEU A 23 -4.30 -7.53 17.77
CA LEU A 23 -4.25 -6.20 18.40
C LEU A 23 -5.61 -5.50 18.50
N GLY A 24 -6.68 -5.99 17.88
CA GLY A 24 -8.03 -5.40 18.00
C GLY A 24 -8.54 -5.32 19.45
N ASP A 25 -8.06 -6.21 20.32
CA ASP A 25 -8.39 -6.27 21.76
C ASP A 25 -7.33 -5.62 22.67
N LYS A 26 -6.24 -5.05 22.12
CA LYS A 26 -5.19 -4.36 22.88
C LYS A 26 -5.24 -2.86 22.55
N THR A 27 -5.08 -2.03 23.57
CA THR A 27 -5.07 -0.56 23.50
C THR A 27 -3.82 -0.03 22.76
N GLY A 28 -3.68 -0.32 21.47
CA GLY A 28 -2.58 0.17 20.63
C GLY A 28 -2.81 1.61 20.19
N PHE A 29 -1.72 2.35 19.98
CA PHE A 29 -1.76 3.66 19.33
C PHE A 29 -2.14 3.46 17.87
N VAL A 30 -3.27 4.04 17.45
CA VAL A 30 -3.70 4.05 16.06
C VAL A 30 -3.21 5.33 15.42
N GLN A 31 -2.39 5.22 14.36
CA GLN A 31 -1.94 6.38 13.60
C GLN A 31 -2.20 6.19 12.10
N ARG A 32 -2.30 7.33 11.41
CA ARG A 32 -2.53 7.41 9.96
C ARG A 32 -1.47 8.32 9.38
N LEU A 33 -0.56 7.75 8.61
CA LEU A 33 0.55 8.46 7.99
C LEU A 33 0.10 8.87 6.58
N SER A 34 0.05 10.17 6.32
CA SER A 34 -0.39 10.72 5.02
C SER A 34 0.84 10.92 4.15
N ILE A 35 0.95 10.13 3.09
CA ILE A 35 2.09 10.16 2.18
C ILE A 35 1.66 10.86 0.89
N GLU A 36 2.15 12.07 0.71
CA GLU A 36 1.92 12.86 -0.50
C GLU A 36 3.11 12.70 -1.46
N THR A 37 2.85 12.15 -2.65
CA THR A 37 3.91 11.80 -3.60
C THR A 37 3.34 11.67 -5.01
N ASP A 38 4.06 12.17 -6.02
CA ASP A 38 3.65 12.24 -7.43
C ASP A 38 2.21 12.73 -7.67
N GLY A 39 1.76 13.69 -6.86
CA GLY A 39 0.42 14.29 -6.97
C GLY A 39 -0.72 13.43 -6.41
N TYR A 40 -0.40 12.30 -5.76
CA TYR A 40 -1.35 11.45 -5.05
C TYR A 40 -1.15 11.58 -3.54
N ASN A 41 -2.20 11.26 -2.78
CA ASN A 41 -2.14 11.12 -1.33
C ASN A 41 -2.54 9.70 -0.94
N PHE A 42 -1.70 9.04 -0.14
CA PHE A 42 -1.90 7.69 0.37
C PHE A 42 -1.96 7.70 1.89
N GLU A 43 -2.84 6.87 2.45
CA GLU A 43 -2.94 6.68 3.89
C GLU A 43 -2.33 5.32 4.27
N VAL A 44 -1.24 5.34 5.03
CA VAL A 44 -0.70 4.15 5.72
C VAL A 44 -1.26 4.12 7.13
N LYS A 45 -1.92 3.02 7.49
CA LYS A 45 -2.50 2.86 8.84
C LYS A 45 -1.61 1.99 9.70
N THR A 46 -1.42 2.39 10.95
CA THR A 46 -0.67 1.63 11.93
C THR A 46 -1.48 1.39 13.19
N VAL A 47 -1.20 0.27 13.85
CA VAL A 47 -1.59 -0.03 15.23
C VAL A 47 -0.35 -0.53 15.96
N SER A 48 0.15 0.22 16.94
CA SER A 48 1.42 -0.08 17.61
C SER A 48 1.32 -0.05 19.14
N SER A 49 2.26 -0.72 19.80
CA SER A 49 2.47 -0.61 21.26
C SER A 49 3.32 0.59 21.67
N PHE A 50 3.70 1.44 20.72
CA PHE A 50 4.63 2.57 20.86
C PHE A 50 4.13 3.77 20.06
N ASP A 51 4.75 4.93 20.26
CA ASP A 51 4.45 6.13 19.51
C ASP A 51 5.31 6.22 18.23
N ILE A 52 4.70 6.56 17.11
CA ILE A 52 5.39 6.94 15.87
C ILE A 52 5.44 8.46 15.87
N THR A 53 6.60 9.01 16.22
CA THR A 53 6.78 10.44 16.43
C THR A 53 6.91 11.21 15.12
N ASP A 54 7.42 10.56 14.07
CA ASP A 54 7.57 11.15 12.74
C ASP A 54 7.71 10.06 11.66
N TYR A 55 7.57 10.42 10.39
CA TYR A 55 7.74 9.52 9.26
C TYR A 55 8.20 10.24 8.00
N GLU A 56 8.96 9.52 7.17
CA GLU A 56 9.46 10.02 5.89
C GLU A 56 9.17 9.01 4.78
N PHE A 57 8.93 9.51 3.57
CA PHE A 57 8.77 8.68 2.39
C PHE A 57 9.74 9.11 1.29
N ASN A 58 10.52 8.15 0.77
CA ASN A 58 11.42 8.34 -0.36
C ASN A 58 10.94 7.45 -1.52
N SER A 59 10.49 8.07 -2.62
CA SER A 59 9.96 7.39 -3.80
C SER A 59 11.03 6.63 -4.59
N ASP A 60 12.24 7.20 -4.75
CA ASP A 60 13.35 6.60 -5.48
C ASP A 60 13.76 5.26 -4.84
N GLU A 61 13.92 5.30 -3.51
CA GLU A 61 14.27 4.14 -2.69
C GLU A 61 13.07 3.26 -2.35
N LYS A 62 11.84 3.73 -2.58
CA LYS A 62 10.59 3.00 -2.28
C LYS A 62 10.50 2.70 -0.78
N ARG A 63 10.97 3.65 0.03
CA ARG A 63 11.19 3.51 1.47
C ARG A 63 10.20 4.37 2.25
N LEU A 64 9.50 3.73 3.18
CA LEU A 64 8.81 4.39 4.28
C LEU A 64 9.66 4.24 5.54
N THR A 65 10.10 5.36 6.10
CA THR A 65 10.84 5.43 7.36
C THR A 65 9.88 5.89 8.46
N MET A 66 9.88 5.20 9.60
CA MET A 66 9.14 5.60 10.80
C MET A 66 10.10 5.82 11.96
N PHE A 67 9.97 6.96 12.63
CA PHE A 67 10.68 7.28 13.85
C PHE A 67 9.80 6.95 15.04
N ILE A 68 10.32 6.10 15.92
CA ILE A 68 9.55 5.45 16.99
C ILE A 68 10.10 5.90 18.34
N SER A 69 9.20 6.20 19.27
CA SER A 69 9.50 6.33 20.69
C SER A 69 8.75 5.23 21.47
N SER A 70 9.51 4.33 22.09
CA SER A 70 8.96 3.27 22.92
C SER A 70 9.40 3.38 24.37
N THR A 71 8.53 2.96 25.28
CA THR A 71 8.83 2.84 26.72
C THR A 71 8.80 1.39 27.19
N VAL A 72 8.72 0.42 26.28
CA VAL A 72 8.60 -1.01 26.60
C VAL A 72 9.63 -1.82 25.83
N GLN A 73 10.04 -2.95 26.41
CA GLN A 73 11.07 -3.80 25.81
C GLN A 73 10.56 -4.68 24.67
N ASN A 74 9.26 -4.96 24.60
CA ASN A 74 8.69 -5.85 23.57
C ASN A 74 7.69 -5.05 22.74
N ASN A 75 8.13 -4.62 21.57
CA ASN A 75 7.32 -3.79 20.68
C ASN A 75 6.62 -4.63 19.63
N LEU A 76 5.39 -4.23 19.29
CA LEU A 76 4.61 -4.82 18.23
C LEU A 76 3.96 -3.70 17.40
N VAL A 77 3.99 -3.84 16.08
CA VAL A 77 3.26 -2.99 15.15
C VAL A 77 2.60 -3.81 14.05
N GLU A 78 1.36 -3.44 13.76
CA GLU A 78 0.63 -3.82 12.56
C GLU A 78 0.54 -2.61 11.62
N ILE A 79 0.84 -2.82 10.34
CA ILE A 79 0.91 -1.77 9.32
C ILE A 79 0.09 -2.20 8.11
N GLN A 80 -0.75 -1.29 7.63
CA GLN A 80 -1.51 -1.44 6.38
C GLN A 80 -0.96 -0.45 5.36
N ILE A 81 -0.27 -0.96 4.35
CA ILE A 81 0.30 -0.15 3.28
C ILE A 81 -0.51 -0.36 1.99
N PRO A 82 -1.02 0.71 1.35
CA PRO A 82 -1.63 0.61 0.04
C PRO A 82 -0.64 0.05 -1.00
N LYS A 83 -1.05 -1.01 -1.71
CA LYS A 83 -0.21 -1.64 -2.75
C LYS A 83 0.00 -0.76 -3.98
N ASN A 84 -0.82 0.27 -4.13
CA ASN A 84 -0.63 1.31 -5.12
C ASN A 84 0.33 2.42 -4.65
N LEU A 85 0.86 2.38 -3.42
CA LEU A 85 1.96 3.23 -2.96
C LEU A 85 3.31 2.51 -3.09
N ILE A 86 3.55 1.47 -2.27
CA ILE A 86 4.71 0.58 -2.36
C ILE A 86 4.28 -0.89 -2.19
N ASN A 87 4.93 -1.80 -2.92
CA ASN A 87 4.50 -3.20 -2.98
C ASN A 87 5.63 -4.18 -3.39
N GLY A 88 5.26 -5.46 -3.51
CA GLY A 88 6.10 -6.58 -3.90
C GLY A 88 6.80 -7.19 -2.68
N ASN A 89 8.07 -7.53 -2.83
CA ASN A 89 8.84 -8.06 -1.69
C ASN A 89 9.28 -6.90 -0.80
N PHE A 90 9.08 -7.04 0.50
CA PHE A 90 9.49 -6.03 1.47
C PHE A 90 10.80 -6.42 2.15
N THR A 91 11.65 -5.43 2.38
CA THR A 91 12.83 -5.52 3.25
C THR A 91 12.65 -4.55 4.41
N PHE A 92 13.07 -4.96 5.61
CA PHE A 92 12.85 -4.22 6.84
C PHE A 92 14.17 -4.00 7.56
N TYR A 93 14.41 -2.79 8.06
CA TYR A 93 15.55 -2.47 8.90
C TYR A 93 15.11 -1.77 10.17
N LEU A 94 15.63 -2.22 11.31
CA LEU A 94 15.52 -1.53 12.58
C LEU A 94 16.90 -1.02 12.97
N ASN A 95 17.05 0.30 13.10
CA ASN A 95 18.35 0.92 13.42
C ASN A 95 19.49 0.42 12.51
N ASP A 96 19.21 0.38 11.19
CA ASP A 96 20.13 -0.09 10.14
C ASP A 96 20.46 -1.60 10.16
N GLU A 97 19.88 -2.38 11.09
CA GLU A 97 19.97 -3.84 11.11
C GLU A 97 18.75 -4.47 10.43
N GLN A 98 18.99 -5.42 9.52
CA GLN A 98 17.90 -6.09 8.81
C GLN A 98 17.12 -7.02 9.76
N ILE A 99 15.79 -6.89 9.75
CA ILE A 99 14.90 -7.72 10.56
C ILE A 99 13.85 -8.44 9.71
N LYS A 100 13.17 -9.42 10.31
CA LYS A 100 12.09 -10.17 9.67
C LYS A 100 10.75 -9.62 10.11
N ALA A 101 9.81 -9.58 9.18
CA ALA A 101 8.40 -9.28 9.44
C ALA A 101 7.51 -10.33 8.79
N VAL A 102 6.29 -10.47 9.30
CA VAL A 102 5.25 -11.27 8.66
C VAL A 102 4.50 -10.37 7.69
N VAL A 103 4.57 -10.69 6.40
CA VAL A 103 3.84 -9.97 5.36
C VAL A 103 2.71 -10.85 4.83
N LYS A 104 1.50 -10.31 4.89
CA LYS A 104 0.27 -10.82 4.26
C LYS A 104 -0.33 -9.70 3.39
N GLY A 105 -1.43 -9.96 2.72
CA GLY A 105 -2.09 -8.93 1.93
C GLY A 105 -3.28 -9.46 1.16
N ASN A 106 -4.07 -8.53 0.65
CA ASN A 106 -5.08 -8.79 -0.38
C ASN A 106 -4.68 -8.06 -1.67
N GLU A 107 -5.60 -7.86 -2.61
CA GLU A 107 -5.31 -7.19 -3.88
C GLU A 107 -4.89 -5.72 -3.72
N GLN A 108 -5.33 -5.04 -2.65
CA GLN A 108 -5.20 -3.60 -2.48
C GLN A 108 -4.22 -3.20 -1.38
N ILE A 109 -4.08 -4.01 -0.33
CA ILE A 109 -3.35 -3.68 0.89
C ILE A 109 -2.32 -4.76 1.19
N SER A 110 -1.13 -4.33 1.57
CA SER A 110 -0.11 -5.15 2.24
C SER A 110 -0.28 -5.00 3.75
N PHE A 111 -0.37 -6.12 4.44
CA PHE A 111 -0.51 -6.22 5.88
C PHE A 111 0.80 -6.72 6.48
N ILE A 112 1.43 -5.90 7.31
CA ILE A 112 2.75 -6.18 7.87
C ILE A 112 2.60 -6.26 9.39
N THR A 113 3.10 -7.34 9.98
CA THR A 113 3.21 -7.50 11.43
C THR A 113 4.68 -7.65 11.79
N LEU A 114 5.15 -6.82 12.71
CA LEU A 114 6.57 -6.73 13.08
C LEU A 114 6.71 -6.61 14.60
N GLU A 115 7.59 -7.44 15.15
CA GLU A 115 7.98 -7.41 16.57
C GLU A 115 9.45 -7.09 16.68
N PHE A 116 9.82 -6.27 17.68
CA PHE A 116 11.22 -5.96 17.95
C PHE A 116 11.48 -5.64 19.43
N PRO A 117 12.69 -5.91 19.94
CA PRO A 117 13.06 -5.57 21.29
C PRO A 117 13.59 -4.12 21.43
N GLY A 118 13.54 -3.58 22.63
CA GLY A 118 14.21 -2.33 23.00
C GLY A 118 13.26 -1.18 23.34
N ASP A 119 13.66 -0.36 24.30
CA ASP A 119 13.03 0.91 24.65
C ASP A 119 13.85 2.10 24.12
N GLY A 120 13.24 3.28 24.11
CA GLY A 120 13.84 4.51 23.61
C GLY A 120 13.48 4.79 22.15
N PHE A 121 14.42 5.41 21.42
CA PHE A 121 14.21 5.85 20.04
C PHE A 121 14.69 4.81 19.05
N HIS A 122 13.84 4.50 18.06
CA HIS A 122 14.16 3.58 16.98
C HIS A 122 13.81 4.17 15.63
N LYS A 123 14.54 3.74 14.60
CA LYS A 123 14.24 4.01 13.19
C LYS A 123 13.86 2.70 12.52
N LEU A 124 12.65 2.64 11.96
CA LEU A 124 12.16 1.49 11.20
C LEU A 124 12.02 1.87 9.73
N ASP A 125 12.82 1.25 8.87
CA ASP A 125 12.73 1.40 7.41
C ASP A 125 11.97 0.22 6.82
N ILE A 126 10.99 0.53 5.97
CA ILE A 126 10.18 -0.43 5.20
C ILE A 126 10.37 -0.15 3.73
N ILE A 127 11.03 -1.07 3.03
CA ILE A 127 11.44 -0.89 1.63
C ILE A 127 10.69 -1.87 0.75
N GLY A 128 9.87 -1.35 -0.16
CA GLY A 128 9.20 -2.16 -1.19
C GLY A 128 10.06 -2.35 -2.45
N THR A 129 9.68 -3.31 -3.29
CA THR A 129 10.32 -3.49 -4.62
C THR A 129 9.72 -2.59 -5.71
N THR A 130 8.47 -2.17 -5.54
CA THR A 130 7.77 -1.30 -6.50
C THR A 130 7.22 -0.07 -5.79
N TYR A 131 7.20 1.05 -6.49
CA TYR A 131 6.53 2.30 -6.11
C TYR A 131 5.58 2.70 -7.22
N LEU A 132 4.37 3.18 -6.88
CA LEU A 132 3.29 3.53 -7.81
C LEU A 132 3.26 2.57 -9.00
N PRO A 133 2.97 1.27 -8.76
CA PRO A 133 3.19 0.20 -9.73
C PRO A 133 2.77 0.68 -11.11
N GLU A 134 3.77 0.81 -11.99
CA GLU A 134 3.63 1.52 -13.25
C GLU A 134 2.35 1.06 -13.93
N PHE A 135 1.54 1.99 -14.43
CA PHE A 135 0.37 1.71 -15.25
C PHE A 135 0.76 1.06 -16.59
N SER A 136 1.76 0.19 -16.65
CA SER A 136 2.32 -0.40 -17.86
C SER A 136 1.22 -0.98 -18.74
N THR A 137 0.18 -1.59 -18.17
CA THR A 137 -0.95 -2.13 -18.92
C THR A 137 -1.85 -1.04 -19.50
N ILE A 138 -2.24 -0.03 -18.71
CA ILE A 138 -3.18 1.02 -19.15
C ILE A 138 -2.47 2.02 -20.07
N ALA A 139 -1.28 2.47 -19.71
CA ALA A 139 -0.47 3.37 -20.53
C ALA A 139 -0.12 2.75 -21.89
N SER A 140 0.27 1.47 -21.93
CA SER A 140 0.52 0.78 -23.20
C SER A 140 -0.75 0.63 -24.03
N LEU A 141 -1.91 0.38 -23.41
CA LEU A 141 -3.19 0.28 -24.11
C LEU A 141 -3.65 1.64 -24.67
N VAL A 142 -3.48 2.72 -23.90
CA VAL A 142 -3.77 4.09 -24.35
C VAL A 142 -2.84 4.50 -25.49
N LEU A 143 -1.54 4.19 -25.40
CA LEU A 143 -0.58 4.42 -26.48
C LEU A 143 -0.94 3.63 -27.74
N ALA A 144 -1.22 2.34 -27.61
CA ALA A 144 -1.59 1.48 -28.73
C ALA A 144 -2.89 1.94 -29.42
N THR A 145 -3.92 2.28 -28.64
CA THR A 145 -5.19 2.78 -29.19
C THR A 145 -5.02 4.15 -29.86
N SER A 146 -4.20 5.05 -29.31
CA SER A 146 -3.87 6.33 -29.95
C SER A 146 -3.16 6.13 -31.30
N LEU A 147 -2.21 5.20 -31.37
CA LEU A 147 -1.43 4.93 -32.58
C LEU A 147 -2.31 4.33 -33.68
N ILE A 148 -3.19 3.39 -33.32
CA ILE A 148 -4.19 2.83 -34.24
C ILE A 148 -5.12 3.93 -34.77
N GLY A 149 -5.59 4.83 -33.89
CA GLY A 149 -6.42 5.98 -34.27
C GLY A 149 -5.74 6.88 -35.31
N ILE A 150 -4.46 7.24 -35.09
CA ILE A 150 -3.68 8.06 -36.03
C ILE A 150 -3.51 7.37 -37.39
N LEU A 151 -3.23 6.06 -37.40
CA LEU A 151 -3.09 5.28 -38.64
C LEU A 151 -4.40 5.22 -39.43
N PHE A 152 -5.54 5.05 -38.73
CA PHE A 152 -6.87 5.08 -39.35
C PHE A 152 -7.17 6.45 -39.96
N LEU A 153 -6.91 7.54 -39.24
CA LEU A 153 -7.08 8.91 -39.72
C LEU A 153 -6.25 9.18 -40.98
N LYS A 154 -4.98 8.76 -41.01
CA LYS A 154 -4.11 8.87 -42.20
C LYS A 154 -4.68 8.09 -43.40
N LYS A 155 -5.22 6.88 -43.17
CA LYS A 155 -5.77 6.04 -44.25
C LYS A 155 -7.07 6.59 -44.82
N VAL A 156 -7.93 7.16 -43.99
CA VAL A 156 -9.17 7.82 -44.42
C VAL A 156 -8.84 9.05 -45.27
N ASN A 157 -7.91 9.90 -44.81
CA ASN A 157 -7.53 11.11 -45.54
C ASN A 157 -6.96 10.78 -46.94
N LYS A 158 -6.18 9.69 -47.06
CA LYS A 158 -5.62 9.25 -48.35
C LYS A 158 -6.66 8.70 -49.33
N ARG A 159 -7.83 8.23 -48.84
CA ARG A 159 -8.92 7.73 -49.70
C ARG A 159 -9.87 8.83 -50.21
N ILE A 160 -9.84 10.02 -49.61
CA ILE A 160 -10.72 11.15 -50.00
C ILE A 160 -10.10 11.99 -51.12
N ILE A 161 -8.80 11.82 -51.41
CA ILE A 161 -8.04 12.63 -52.38
C ILE A 161 -7.89 11.90 -53.75
N HIS A 162 -8.64 10.83 -53.99
CA HIS A 162 -8.73 10.13 -55.28
C HIS A 162 -10.19 10.03 -55.72
#